data_AF-A0A7X7RM92-F1
#
_entry.id   AF-A0A7X7RM92-F1
#
_cell.length_a   1.000
_cell.length_b   1.000
_cell.length_c   1.000
_cell.angle_alpha   90.00
_cell.angle_beta   90.00
_cell.angle_gamma   90.00
#
_symmetry.space_group_name_H-M   'P 1'
#
loop_
_entity.id
_entity.type
_entity.pdbx_description
1 polymer ?
#
loop_
_entity_poly.entity_id
_entity_poly.type
_entity_poly.pdbx_seq_one_letter_code
_entity_poly.pdbx_strand_id
1 'polypeptide(L)'
;PVRVGGYPCLAHFRFDHPQADALRTLYTQEMLALGFLAGAGLYPTWAHTDAIVDRYAEAIDRVFFEVSQALARGDVVSRLRGPVAHSGFKRLL
;
A
#
# COMPACT_ATOMS: atom_id res chain seq x y z
N PRO A 1 -13.06 0.37 -1.62
CA PRO A 1 -12.47 1.21 -2.70
C PRO A 1 -11.09 0.68 -3.17
N VAL A 2 -11.01 -0.62 -3.48
CA VAL A 2 -9.78 -1.27 -3.96
C VAL A 2 -10.13 -2.09 -5.20
N ARG A 3 -9.31 -2.00 -6.25
CA ARG A 3 -9.35 -2.89 -7.40
C ARG A 3 -8.06 -3.67 -7.49
N VAL A 4 -8.16 -4.97 -7.70
CA VAL A 4 -7.03 -5.89 -7.87
C VAL A 4 -6.87 -6.25 -9.36
N GLY A 5 -5.66 -6.59 -9.76
CA GLY A 5 -5.34 -7.00 -11.12
C GLY A 5 -3.95 -7.62 -11.25
N GLY A 6 -3.59 -7.97 -12.48
CA GLY A 6 -2.30 -8.58 -12.81
C GLY A 6 -2.32 -10.11 -12.80
N TYR A 7 -1.11 -10.67 -12.81
CA TYR A 7 -0.89 -12.12 -12.74
C TYR A 7 -0.46 -12.49 -11.33
N PRO A 8 -0.59 -13.76 -10.89
CA PRO A 8 -0.15 -14.16 -9.54
C PRO A 8 1.32 -13.81 -9.24
N CYS A 9 2.20 -13.84 -10.24
CA CYS A 9 3.61 -13.45 -10.12
C CYS A 9 3.87 -11.94 -10.21
N LEU A 10 2.85 -11.13 -10.50
CA LEU A 10 2.88 -9.69 -10.71
C LEU A 10 1.58 -9.05 -10.19
N ALA A 11 1.19 -9.46 -8.99
CA ALA A 11 -0.09 -9.08 -8.40
C ALA A 11 -0.03 -7.61 -8.01
N HIS A 12 -1.05 -6.85 -8.37
CA HIS A 12 -1.13 -5.45 -7.99
C HIS A 12 -2.55 -5.05 -7.65
N PHE A 13 -2.66 -3.97 -6.89
CA PHE A 13 -3.92 -3.35 -6.58
C PHE A 13 -3.82 -1.84 -6.73
N ARG A 14 -4.96 -1.17 -6.76
CA ARG A 14 -5.04 0.28 -6.72
C ARG A 14 -6.25 0.72 -5.90
N PHE A 15 -6.12 1.87 -5.25
CA PHE A 15 -7.25 2.54 -4.62
C PHE A 15 -8.10 3.23 -5.68
N ASP A 16 -9.39 2.93 -5.72
CA ASP A 16 -10.37 3.60 -6.57
C ASP A 16 -11.17 4.58 -5.71
N HIS A 17 -10.58 5.77 -5.50
CA HIS A 17 -11.08 6.80 -4.60
C HIS A 17 -10.48 8.18 -4.95
N PRO A 18 -11.18 9.31 -4.71
CA PRO A 18 -10.62 10.64 -4.92
C PRO A 18 -9.30 10.91 -4.18
N GLN A 19 -9.08 10.25 -3.03
CA GLN A 19 -7.85 10.34 -2.25
C GLN A 19 -6.88 9.17 -2.50
N ALA A 20 -6.91 8.55 -3.70
CA ALA A 20 -6.12 7.36 -4.00
C ALA A 20 -4.62 7.49 -3.66
N ASP A 21 -4.01 8.65 -3.97
CA ASP A 21 -2.59 8.87 -3.67
C ASP A 21 -2.30 8.98 -2.18
N ALA A 22 -3.17 9.62 -1.40
CA ALA A 22 -3.03 9.69 0.05
C ALA A 22 -3.22 8.31 0.70
N LEU A 23 -4.21 7.53 0.22
CA LEU A 23 -4.43 6.16 0.68
C LEU A 23 -3.23 5.25 0.36
N ARG A 24 -2.68 5.36 -0.86
CA ARG A 24 -1.46 4.64 -1.25
C ARG A 24 -0.26 5.04 -0.40
N THR A 25 -0.11 6.34 -0.12
CA THR A 25 0.97 6.86 0.73
C THR A 25 0.86 6.30 2.15
N LEU A 26 -0.34 6.33 2.74
CA LEU A 26 -0.60 5.77 4.07
C LEU A 26 -0.33 4.26 4.10
N TYR A 27 -0.81 3.51 3.10
CA TYR A 27 -0.52 2.08 2.97
C TYR A 27 0.99 1.79 2.96
N THR A 28 1.76 2.47 2.10
CA THR A 28 3.21 2.25 2.00
C THR A 28 3.92 2.63 3.31
N GLN A 29 3.53 3.74 3.94
CA GLN A 29 4.05 4.15 5.24
C GLN A 29 3.85 3.08 6.31
N GLU A 30 2.65 2.55 6.44
CA GLU A 30 2.34 1.58 7.50
C GLU A 30 2.96 0.20 7.22
N MET A 31 3.04 -0.23 5.96
CA MET A 31 3.80 -1.43 5.60
C MET A 31 5.30 -1.28 5.92
N LEU A 32 5.88 -0.11 5.64
CA LEU A 32 7.27 0.19 5.98
C LEU A 32 7.50 0.16 7.50
N ALA A 33 6.55 0.67 8.29
CA ALA A 33 6.62 0.61 9.76
C ALA A 33 6.63 -0.83 10.30
N LEU A 34 6.06 -1.79 9.54
CA LEU A 34 6.08 -3.22 9.85
C LEU A 34 7.31 -3.95 9.25
N GLY A 35 8.23 -3.22 8.62
CA GLY A 35 9.46 -3.77 8.05
C GLY A 35 9.33 -4.27 6.60
N PHE A 36 8.24 -3.95 5.90
CA PHE A 36 8.03 -4.33 4.51
C PHE A 36 8.18 -3.12 3.57
N LEU A 37 9.16 -3.18 2.67
CA LEU A 37 9.26 -2.26 1.54
C LEU A 37 8.18 -2.62 0.51
N ALA A 38 6.94 -2.20 0.77
CA ALA A 38 5.78 -2.55 -0.03
C ALA A 38 5.15 -1.33 -0.72
N GLY A 39 4.88 -1.48 -2.01
CA GLY A 39 3.98 -0.62 -2.77
C GLY A 39 2.63 -1.31 -3.01
N ALA A 40 1.86 -0.79 -3.95
CA ALA A 40 0.59 -1.39 -4.37
C ALA A 40 0.77 -2.60 -5.31
N GLY A 41 1.88 -3.32 -5.17
CA GLY A 41 2.22 -4.47 -6.00
C GLY A 41 3.17 -5.43 -5.27
N LEU A 42 3.05 -6.70 -5.60
CA LEU A 42 3.83 -7.81 -5.07
C LEU A 42 4.40 -8.64 -6.22
N TYR A 43 5.71 -8.81 -6.19
CA TYR A 43 6.51 -9.46 -7.23
C TYR A 43 7.29 -10.58 -6.54
N PRO A 44 6.65 -11.73 -6.25
CA PRO A 44 7.32 -12.81 -5.56
C PRO A 44 8.47 -13.33 -6.41
N THR A 45 9.56 -13.66 -5.74
CA THR A 45 10.75 -14.28 -6.31
C THR A 45 10.95 -15.65 -5.69
N TRP A 46 11.84 -16.47 -6.25
CA TRP A 46 12.23 -17.75 -5.66
C TRP A 46 12.82 -17.65 -4.24
N ALA A 47 13.19 -16.46 -3.79
CA ALA A 47 13.66 -16.23 -2.41
C ALA A 47 12.52 -16.04 -1.41
N HIS A 48 11.27 -15.81 -1.86
CA HIS A 48 10.12 -15.68 -0.98
C HIS A 48 9.63 -17.08 -0.58
N THR A 49 9.82 -17.43 0.68
CA THR A 49 9.29 -18.64 1.28
C THR A 49 7.86 -18.43 1.74
N ASP A 50 7.11 -19.52 1.99
CA ASP A 50 5.75 -19.45 2.53
C ASP A 50 5.69 -18.62 3.82
N ALA A 51 6.67 -18.79 4.72
CA ALA A 51 6.76 -18.00 5.94
C ALA A 51 6.94 -16.48 5.70
N ILE A 52 7.59 -16.07 4.60
CA ILE A 52 7.69 -14.65 4.23
C ILE A 52 6.34 -14.16 3.68
N VAL A 53 5.66 -14.99 2.87
CA VAL A 53 4.36 -14.68 2.29
C VAL A 53 3.30 -14.54 3.38
N ASP A 54 3.27 -15.44 4.36
CA ASP A 54 2.33 -15.42 5.48
C ASP A 54 2.51 -14.17 6.34
N ARG A 55 3.76 -13.82 6.68
CA ARG A 55 4.05 -12.57 7.43
C ARG A 55 3.65 -11.32 6.67
N TYR A 56 3.81 -11.32 5.34
CA TYR A 56 3.34 -10.22 4.50
C TYR A 56 1.81 -10.14 4.50
N ALA A 57 1.12 -11.29 4.44
CA ALA A 57 -0.34 -11.37 4.47
C ALA A 57 -0.93 -10.88 5.80
N GLU A 58 -0.32 -11.20 6.94
CA GLU A 58 -0.72 -10.65 8.24
C GLU A 58 -0.50 -9.13 8.32
N ALA A 59 0.65 -8.66 7.82
CA ALA A 59 0.96 -7.22 7.80
C ALA A 59 0.00 -6.44 6.92
N ILE A 60 -0.29 -6.94 5.71
CA ILE A 60 -1.17 -6.24 4.76
C ILE A 60 -2.60 -6.16 5.28
N ASP A 61 -3.10 -7.22 5.93
CA ASP A 61 -4.44 -7.24 6.53
C ASP A 61 -4.58 -6.17 7.61
N ARG A 62 -3.60 -6.12 8.53
CA ARG A 62 -3.53 -5.07 9.57
C ARG A 62 -3.49 -3.67 8.96
N VAL A 63 -2.69 -3.45 7.92
CA VAL A 63 -2.60 -2.13 7.28
C VAL A 63 -3.90 -1.76 6.57
N PHE A 64 -4.57 -2.69 5.89
CA PHE A 64 -5.86 -2.41 5.28
C PHE A 64 -6.93 -2.09 6.30
N PHE A 65 -6.91 -2.72 7.48
CA PHE A 65 -7.76 -2.33 8.59
C PHE A 65 -7.52 -0.88 9.01
N GLU A 66 -6.27 -0.46 9.23
CA GLU A 66 -5.93 0.93 9.58
C GLU A 66 -6.33 1.93 8.49
N VAL A 67 -6.09 1.61 7.22
CA VAL A 67 -6.51 2.43 6.08
C VAL A 67 -8.03 2.57 6.03
N SER A 68 -8.77 1.49 6.30
CA SER A 68 -10.24 1.53 6.33
C SER A 68 -10.76 2.45 7.45
N GLN A 69 -10.11 2.41 8.62
CA GLN A 69 -10.44 3.26 9.75
C GLN A 69 -10.15 4.73 9.47
N ALA A 70 -9.02 5.01 8.81
CA ALA A 70 -8.65 6.37 8.43
C ALA A 70 -9.64 6.96 7.42
N LEU A 71 -10.09 6.13 6.48
CA LEU A 71 -11.09 6.51 5.49
C LEU A 71 -12.46 6.77 6.14
N ALA A 72 -12.90 5.89 7.05
CA ALA A 72 -14.17 6.04 7.76
C ALA A 72 -14.21 7.30 8.64
N ARG A 73 -13.08 7.70 9.22
CA ARG A 73 -12.94 8.92 10.02
C ARG A 73 -12.65 10.18 9.20
N GLY A 74 -12.32 10.04 7.91
CA GLY A 74 -11.94 11.16 7.05
C GLY A 74 -10.60 11.79 7.41
N ASP A 75 -9.72 11.07 8.11
CA ASP A 75 -8.48 11.62 8.70
C ASP A 75 -7.19 11.15 7.99
N VAL A 76 -7.31 10.53 6.81
CA VAL A 76 -6.20 9.93 6.03
C VAL A 76 -4.97 10.83 5.93
N VAL A 77 -5.16 12.10 5.53
CA VAL A 77 -4.04 13.05 5.32
C VAL A 77 -3.35 13.40 6.63
N SER A 78 -4.11 13.51 7.73
CA SER A 78 -3.54 13.85 9.05
C SER A 78 -2.70 12.73 9.66
N ARG A 79 -2.89 11.48 9.20
CA ARG A 79 -2.09 10.31 9.63
C ARG A 79 -0.79 10.14 8.84
N LEU A 80 -0.57 10.92 7.78
CA LEU A 80 0.66 10.85 7.01
C LEU A 80 1.80 11.50 7.79
N ARG A 81 2.96 10.84 7.83
CA ARG A 81 4.21 11.33 8.44
C ARG A 81 5.03 12.20 7.49
N GLY A 82 4.47 12.54 6.33
CA GLY A 82 5.11 13.29 5.25
C GLY A 82 4.09 13.70 4.19
N PRO A 83 4.53 14.36 3.10
CA PRO A 83 3.65 14.76 2.02
C PRO A 83 3.06 13.55 1.29
N VAL A 84 1.92 13.76 0.63
CA VAL A 84 1.33 12.77 -0.26
C VAL A 84 2.33 12.43 -1.38
N ALA A 85 2.53 11.15 -1.64
CA ALA A 85 3.42 10.68 -2.70
C ALA A 85 2.94 11.17 -4.07
N HIS A 86 3.88 11.55 -4.92
CA HIS A 86 3.57 11.95 -6.29
C HIS A 86 3.12 10.75 -7.14
N SER A 87 2.22 11.02 -8.08
CA SER A 87 1.84 10.09 -9.12
C SER A 87 2.70 10.29 -10.37
N GLY A 88 3.31 9.19 -10.82
CA GLY A 88 4.21 9.19 -11.97
C GLY A 88 5.54 9.90 -11.69
N PHE A 89 6.38 9.94 -12.72
CA PHE A 89 7.62 10.71 -12.70
C PHE A 89 7.38 12.03 -13.45
N LYS A 90 7.68 13.15 -12.80
CA LYS A 90 7.73 14.47 -13.45
C LYS A 90 9.16 14.97 -13.41
N ARG A 91 9.69 15.38 -14.56
CA ARG A 91 10.96 16.10 -14.64
C ARG A 91 10.77 17.48 -14.02
N LEU A 92 11.80 18.01 -13.35
CA LEU A 92 11.83 19.44 -13.02
C LEU A 92 11.83 20.21 -14.35
N LEU A 93 10.88 21.14 -14.49
CA LEU A 93 10.85 22.14 -15.55
C LEU A 93 11.55 23.41 -15.07
#